data_AF-A0A821NST8-F1
#
_entry.id   AF-A0A821NST8-F1
#
_cell.length_a   1.000
_cell.length_b   1.000
_cell.length_c   1.000
_cell.angle_alpha   90.00
_cell.angle_beta   90.00
_cell.angle_gamma   90.00
#
_symmetry.space_group_name_H-M   'P 1'
#
loop_
_entity.id
_entity.type
_entity.pdbx_description
1 polymer ?
#
loop_
_entity_poly.entity_id
_entity_poly.type
_entity_poly.pdbx_seq_one_letter_code
_entity_poly.pdbx_strand_id
1 'polypeptide(L)'
;LIPESESIIEQINQLIEKTIEAKKHNSSYEIGDHVIAQFTQDDTYYRARIESYSSETNSYTVYFLDYGNLDENVQLNHLYSYSEELKNIEPQALGYLLNNVNLELWTNTLHSLMENKLNDTIEFSIINKDNFVIHIKLDDDNNNNNNNKEQNKLLSANISAIDENFFYIHILPDDNLNVCEIEEYLLAYYK
;
A
#
# COMPACT_ATOMS: atom_id res chain seq x y z
N LEU A 1 3.22 -22.28 -4.82
CA LEU A 1 4.25 -21.41 -4.19
C LEU A 1 3.48 -20.28 -3.55
N ILE A 2 3.79 -19.89 -2.32
CA ILE A 2 3.18 -18.72 -1.70
C ILE A 2 3.82 -17.49 -2.37
N PRO A 3 3.05 -16.48 -2.82
CA PRO A 3 3.60 -15.24 -3.34
C PRO A 3 4.62 -14.64 -2.37
N GLU A 4 5.71 -14.07 -2.89
CA GLU A 4 6.77 -13.51 -2.05
C GLU A 4 6.30 -12.30 -1.24
N SER A 5 5.33 -11.53 -1.74
CA SER A 5 4.62 -10.49 -0.97
C SER A 5 3.92 -11.08 0.27
N GLU A 6 3.20 -12.20 0.14
CA GLU A 6 2.59 -12.90 1.28
C GLU A 6 3.65 -13.39 2.27
N SER A 7 4.80 -13.86 1.77
CA SER A 7 5.92 -14.28 2.64
C SER A 7 6.54 -13.12 3.43
N ILE A 8 6.64 -11.93 2.85
CA ILE A 8 7.19 -10.75 3.55
C ILE A 8 6.21 -10.24 4.61
N ILE A 9 4.91 -10.20 4.32
CA ILE A 9 3.88 -9.81 5.29
C ILE A 9 3.90 -10.73 6.51
N GLU A 10 4.03 -12.05 6.32
CA GLU A 10 4.16 -13.00 7.42
C GLU A 10 5.41 -12.73 8.28
N GLN A 11 6.55 -12.42 7.66
CA GLN A 11 7.77 -12.04 8.38
C GLN A 11 7.58 -10.75 9.18
N ILE A 12 6.90 -9.74 8.61
CA ILE A 12 6.58 -8.49 9.29
C ILE A 12 5.73 -8.76 10.53
N ASN A 13 4.69 -9.58 10.41
CA ASN A 13 3.78 -9.92 11.51
C ASN A 13 4.53 -10.54 12.69
N GLN A 14 5.44 -11.50 12.43
CA GLN A 14 6.26 -12.12 13.47
C GLN A 14 7.17 -11.12 14.20
N LEU A 15 7.73 -10.15 13.47
CA LEU A 15 8.56 -9.09 14.06
C LEU A 15 7.73 -8.08 14.86
N ILE A 16 6.50 -7.78 14.43
CA ILE A 16 5.55 -6.94 15.15
C ILE A 16 5.20 -7.58 16.49
N GLU A 17 4.81 -8.86 16.50
CA GLU A 17 4.46 -9.61 17.71
C GLU A 17 5.60 -9.57 18.73
N LYS A 18 6.82 -9.91 18.31
CA LYS A 18 8.02 -9.85 19.15
C LYS A 18 8.26 -8.45 19.74
N THR A 19 7.96 -7.40 18.98
CA THR A 19 8.17 -6.01 19.41
C THR A 19 7.12 -5.58 20.44
N ILE A 20 5.87 -5.98 20.24
CA ILE A 20 4.76 -5.72 21.19
C ILE A 20 4.97 -6.47 22.49
N GLU A 21 5.44 -7.72 22.45
CA GLU A 21 5.76 -8.51 23.65
C GLU A 21 6.84 -7.84 24.52
N ALA A 22 7.78 -7.12 23.89
CA ALA A 22 8.79 -6.34 24.59
C ALA A 22 8.22 -5.06 25.25
N LYS A 23 6.96 -4.70 24.96
CA LYS A 23 6.20 -3.56 25.53
C LYS A 23 6.98 -2.24 25.52
N LYS A 24 7.71 -1.99 24.44
CA LYS A 24 8.48 -0.77 24.27
C LYS A 24 7.55 0.34 23.75
N HIS A 25 7.31 1.33 24.60
CA HIS A 25 6.56 2.53 24.27
C HIS A 25 7.43 3.77 24.48
N ASN A 26 7.22 4.78 23.65
CA ASN A 26 7.71 6.12 23.89
C ASN A 26 6.64 6.96 24.62
N SER A 27 7.07 8.03 25.29
CA SER A 27 6.14 8.99 25.91
C SER A 27 5.41 9.89 24.90
N SER A 28 5.95 10.00 23.69
CA SER A 28 5.43 10.77 22.56
C SER A 28 6.13 10.32 21.28
N TYR A 29 5.55 10.67 20.13
CA TYR A 29 6.13 10.44 18.81
C TYR A 29 6.07 11.73 17.98
N GLU A 30 7.02 11.90 17.07
CA GLU A 30 7.11 13.05 16.16
C GLU A 30 6.66 12.67 14.75
N ILE A 31 6.28 13.68 13.95
CA ILE A 31 5.93 13.47 12.54
C ILE A 31 7.12 12.83 11.82
N GLY A 32 6.87 11.76 11.08
CA GLY A 32 7.89 10.96 10.40
C GLY A 32 8.44 9.79 11.21
N ASP A 33 8.14 9.69 12.51
CA ASP A 33 8.54 8.53 13.31
C ASP A 33 7.88 7.27 12.78
N HIS A 34 8.67 6.20 12.66
CA HIS A 34 8.16 4.86 12.42
C HIS A 34 7.69 4.27 13.74
N VAL A 35 6.51 3.66 13.72
CA VAL A 35 5.83 3.09 14.88
C VAL A 35 5.13 1.79 14.51
N ILE A 36 4.86 0.97 15.50
CA ILE A 36 3.83 -0.07 15.36
C ILE A 36 2.55 0.53 15.92
N ALA A 37 1.49 0.56 15.13
CA ALA A 37 0.21 1.12 15.50
C ALA A 37 -0.88 0.06 15.45
N GLN A 38 -1.77 0.05 16.45
CA GLN A 38 -3.00 -0.72 16.38
C GLN A 38 -3.99 0.02 15.48
N PHE A 39 -4.52 -0.67 14.48
CA PHE A 39 -5.57 -0.12 13.62
C PHE A 39 -6.91 -0.16 14.33
N THR A 40 -7.63 0.95 14.29
CA THR A 40 -8.88 1.14 15.04
C THR A 40 -10.04 0.28 14.52
N GLN A 41 -9.97 -0.23 13.28
CA GLN A 41 -11.07 -0.98 12.67
C GLN A 41 -11.03 -2.49 12.95
N ASP A 42 -9.84 -3.07 13.20
CA ASP A 42 -9.66 -4.52 13.34
C ASP A 42 -8.84 -4.94 14.57
N ASP A 43 -8.44 -3.99 15.42
CA ASP A 43 -7.63 -4.19 16.62
C ASP A 43 -6.27 -4.88 16.36
N THR A 44 -5.81 -4.92 15.11
CA THR A 44 -4.56 -5.57 14.69
C THR A 44 -3.42 -4.54 14.59
N TYR A 45 -2.18 -5.01 14.77
CA TYR A 45 -1.00 -4.15 14.80
C TYR A 45 -0.23 -4.19 13.50
N TYR A 46 0.15 -3.01 13.01
CA TYR A 46 0.77 -2.83 11.71
C TYR A 46 1.95 -1.85 11.79
N ARG A 47 2.84 -1.92 10.79
CA ARG A 47 3.91 -0.92 10.64
C ARG A 47 3.29 0.38 10.13
N ALA A 48 3.60 1.48 10.80
CA ALA A 48 3.08 2.78 10.44
C ALA A 48 4.12 3.90 10.58
N ARG A 49 3.79 5.05 10.01
CA ARG A 49 4.51 6.32 10.20
C ARG A 49 3.56 7.36 10.78
N ILE A 50 4.03 8.18 11.70
CA ILE A 50 3.27 9.32 12.21
C ILE A 50 3.14 10.39 11.11
N GLU A 51 1.90 10.73 10.76
CA GLU A 51 1.58 11.80 9.81
C GLU A 51 1.25 13.11 10.52
N SER A 52 0.51 13.05 11.63
CA SER A 52 0.18 14.24 12.42
C SER A 52 -0.19 13.91 13.86
N TYR A 53 -0.26 14.95 14.70
CA TYR A 53 -0.77 14.88 16.06
C TYR A 53 -1.81 15.97 16.28
N SER A 54 -2.97 15.59 16.82
CA SER A 54 -4.04 16.50 17.22
C SER A 54 -4.04 16.66 18.74
N SER A 55 -3.77 17.88 19.19
CA SER A 55 -3.86 18.23 20.62
C SER A 55 -5.30 18.29 21.14
N GLU A 56 -6.29 18.48 20.26
CA GLU A 56 -7.69 18.57 20.64
C GLU A 56 -8.27 17.21 21.05
N THR A 57 -7.92 16.18 20.28
CA THR A 57 -8.34 14.78 20.51
C THR A 57 -7.29 13.96 21.26
N ASN A 58 -6.10 14.54 21.47
CA ASN A 58 -4.93 13.87 22.04
C ASN A 58 -4.61 12.55 21.32
N SER A 59 -4.58 12.60 20.00
CA SER A 59 -4.44 11.42 19.15
C SER A 59 -3.53 11.70 17.95
N TYR A 60 -3.02 10.62 17.36
CA TYR A 60 -2.16 10.66 16.18
C TYR A 60 -2.94 10.24 14.94
N THR A 61 -2.56 10.78 13.79
CA THR A 61 -2.86 10.19 12.49
C THR A 61 -1.64 9.40 12.05
N VAL A 62 -1.84 8.17 11.59
CA VAL A 62 -0.77 7.28 11.13
C VAL A 62 -1.04 6.77 9.72
N TYR A 63 0.02 6.59 8.93
CA TYR A 63 -0.01 5.95 7.62
C TYR A 63 0.56 4.55 7.71
N PHE A 64 -0.21 3.53 7.30
CA PHE A 64 0.26 2.14 7.33
C PHE A 64 1.15 1.84 6.13
N LEU A 65 2.42 1.55 6.42
CA LEU A 65 3.47 1.40 5.40
C LEU A 65 3.21 0.21 4.46
N ASP A 66 2.52 -0.79 4.97
CA ASP A 66 2.29 -2.04 4.25
C ASP A 66 0.91 -2.12 3.62
N TYR A 67 0.04 -1.15 3.83
CA TYR A 67 -1.33 -1.19 3.31
C TYR A 67 -1.72 0.08 2.58
N GLY A 68 -1.16 1.22 2.99
CA GLY A 68 -1.33 2.51 2.35
C GLY A 68 -2.50 3.35 2.87
N ASN A 69 -3.37 2.78 3.69
CA ASN A 69 -4.43 3.54 4.35
C ASN A 69 -3.90 4.37 5.54
N LEU A 70 -4.66 5.43 5.85
CA LEU A 70 -4.53 6.22 7.06
C LEU A 70 -5.48 5.69 8.15
N ASP A 71 -5.08 5.87 9.40
CA ASP A 71 -5.99 5.81 10.54
C ASP A 71 -5.89 7.10 11.35
N GLU A 72 -7.05 7.71 11.54
CA GLU A 72 -7.21 8.92 12.31
C GLU A 72 -7.62 8.54 13.73
N ASN A 73 -7.01 9.19 14.72
CA ASN A 73 -7.34 9.04 16.14
C ASN A 73 -6.68 7.88 16.88
N VAL A 74 -5.49 7.45 16.45
CA VAL A 74 -4.70 6.46 17.17
C VAL A 74 -4.17 7.06 18.48
N GLN A 75 -4.51 6.44 19.61
CA GLN A 75 -4.09 6.87 20.94
C GLN A 75 -2.66 6.42 21.26
N LEU A 76 -1.97 7.16 22.14
CA LEU A 76 -0.57 6.89 22.51
C LEU A 76 -0.34 5.45 23.02
N ASN A 77 -1.30 4.89 23.75
CA ASN A 77 -1.23 3.52 24.30
C ASN A 77 -1.37 2.43 23.23
N HIS A 78 -1.76 2.79 22.01
CA HIS A 78 -1.84 1.89 20.85
C HIS A 78 -0.60 2.02 19.94
N LEU A 79 0.42 2.78 20.37
CA LEU A 79 1.66 3.00 19.64
C LEU A 79 2.85 2.36 20.35
N TYR A 80 3.61 1.55 19.65
CA TYR A 80 4.83 0.90 20.13
C TYR A 80 6.04 1.36 19.32
N SER A 81 7.21 1.32 19.96
CA SER A 81 8.50 1.62 19.31
C SER A 81 8.78 0.65 18.17
N TYR A 82 9.48 1.13 17.14
CA TYR A 82 9.88 0.35 15.97
C TYR A 82 11.21 -0.37 16.21
N SER A 83 11.31 -1.65 15.82
CA SER A 83 12.57 -2.39 15.91
C SER A 83 13.50 -2.11 14.73
N GLU A 84 14.81 -2.28 14.91
CA GLU A 84 15.78 -2.10 13.82
C GLU A 84 15.57 -3.16 12.72
N GLU A 85 15.14 -4.37 13.08
CA GLU A 85 14.76 -5.40 12.11
C GLU A 85 13.64 -4.92 11.18
N LEU A 86 12.60 -4.27 11.72
CA LEU A 86 11.49 -3.73 10.93
C LEU A 86 11.91 -2.57 10.04
N LYS A 87 12.90 -1.75 10.44
CA LYS A 87 13.40 -0.62 9.62
C LYS A 87 14.09 -1.06 8.34
N ASN A 88 14.63 -2.28 8.31
CA ASN A 88 15.35 -2.81 7.15
C ASN A 88 14.41 -3.42 6.10
N ILE A 89 13.10 -3.43 6.35
CA ILE A 89 12.10 -3.92 5.40
C ILE A 89 11.44 -2.71 4.75
N GLU A 90 11.46 -2.62 3.43
CA GLU A 90 10.81 -1.53 2.69
C GLU A 90 9.28 -1.56 2.88
N PRO A 91 8.56 -0.42 2.75
CA PRO A 91 7.10 -0.39 2.71
C PRO A 91 6.54 -1.31 1.63
N GLN A 92 5.52 -2.11 1.97
CA GLN A 92 4.97 -3.11 1.04
C GLN A 92 3.80 -2.58 0.18
N ALA A 93 3.20 -1.44 0.53
CA ALA A 93 2.16 -0.81 -0.27
C ALA A 93 2.72 0.29 -1.17
N LEU A 94 2.34 0.23 -2.45
CA LEU A 94 2.65 1.26 -3.43
C LEU A 94 1.37 2.02 -3.80
N GLY A 95 1.38 3.34 -3.64
CA GLY A 95 0.27 4.22 -3.98
C GLY A 95 0.26 4.58 -5.46
N TYR A 96 -0.92 4.54 -6.07
CA TYR A 96 -1.13 4.86 -7.48
C TYR A 96 -2.33 5.78 -7.68
N LEU A 97 -2.23 6.63 -8.70
CA LEU A 97 -3.32 7.43 -9.26
C LEU A 97 -3.89 6.70 -10.47
N LEU A 98 -5.22 6.70 -10.61
CA LEU A 98 -5.83 6.13 -11.81
C LEU A 98 -5.74 7.10 -12.99
N ASN A 99 -5.26 6.62 -14.14
CA ASN A 99 -5.16 7.47 -15.34
C ASN A 99 -6.52 7.92 -15.86
N ASN A 100 -6.56 9.09 -16.52
CA ASN A 100 -7.71 9.64 -17.25
C ASN A 100 -8.97 9.88 -16.42
N VAL A 101 -8.89 9.76 -15.11
CA VAL A 101 -9.91 10.24 -14.19
C VAL A 101 -9.42 11.60 -13.75
N ASN A 102 -10.13 12.66 -14.15
CA ASN A 102 -9.89 13.97 -13.58
C ASN A 102 -9.96 13.80 -12.05
N LEU A 103 -8.96 14.30 -11.31
CA LEU A 103 -8.88 14.15 -9.85
C LEU A 103 -10.12 14.73 -9.14
N GLU A 104 -10.80 15.71 -9.75
CA GLU A 104 -12.09 16.24 -9.26
C GLU A 104 -13.28 15.29 -9.54
N LEU A 105 -13.06 14.25 -10.33
CA LEU A 105 -14.02 13.29 -10.85
C LEU A 105 -13.62 11.85 -10.45
N TRP A 106 -12.95 11.61 -9.31
CA TRP A 106 -12.99 10.27 -8.69
C TRP A 106 -14.45 9.91 -8.43
N THR A 107 -15.10 9.37 -9.46
CA THR A 107 -16.55 9.24 -9.47
C THR A 107 -16.94 8.21 -8.43
N ASN A 108 -18.11 8.38 -7.80
CA ASN A 108 -18.66 7.37 -6.89
C ASN A 108 -18.69 5.96 -7.53
N THR A 109 -18.86 5.89 -8.86
CA THR A 109 -18.81 4.63 -9.62
C THR A 109 -17.42 4.00 -9.59
N LEU A 110 -16.36 4.79 -9.74
CA LEU A 110 -15.00 4.28 -9.71
C LEU A 110 -14.56 3.91 -8.29
N HIS A 111 -14.89 4.75 -7.30
CA HIS A 111 -14.68 4.43 -5.89
C HIS A 111 -15.33 3.08 -5.56
N SER A 112 -16.62 2.94 -5.89
CA SER A 112 -17.36 1.69 -5.66
C SER A 112 -16.77 0.52 -6.43
N LEU A 113 -16.30 0.72 -7.67
CA LEU A 113 -15.64 -0.33 -8.44
C LEU A 113 -14.36 -0.81 -7.75
N MET A 114 -13.51 0.11 -7.29
CA MET A 114 -12.27 -0.24 -6.58
C MET A 114 -12.56 -0.88 -5.23
N GLU A 115 -13.54 -0.38 -4.47
CA GLU A 115 -13.98 -1.00 -3.20
C GLU A 115 -14.45 -2.44 -3.42
N ASN A 116 -15.21 -2.69 -4.49
CA ASN A 116 -15.65 -4.03 -4.84
C ASN A 116 -14.51 -4.96 -5.27
N LYS A 117 -13.34 -4.40 -5.60
CA LYS A 117 -12.11 -5.12 -5.96
C LYS A 117 -11.10 -5.13 -4.82
N LEU A 118 -11.46 -4.65 -3.64
CA LEU A 118 -10.57 -4.68 -2.47
C LEU A 118 -10.27 -6.15 -2.12
N ASN A 119 -8.98 -6.47 -1.96
CA ASN A 119 -8.49 -7.84 -1.78
C ASN A 119 -8.66 -8.77 -3.00
N ASP A 120 -9.14 -8.28 -4.15
CA ASP A 120 -9.10 -9.02 -5.41
C ASP A 120 -7.78 -8.73 -6.14
N THR A 121 -7.36 -9.69 -6.96
CA THR A 121 -6.26 -9.49 -7.91
C THR A 121 -6.73 -8.68 -9.11
N ILE A 122 -5.99 -7.61 -9.40
CA ILE A 122 -6.17 -6.76 -10.57
C ILE A 122 -4.99 -6.91 -11.53
N GLU A 123 -5.28 -6.81 -12.83
CA GLU A 123 -4.26 -6.72 -13.87
C GLU A 123 -4.08 -5.25 -14.28
N PHE A 124 -2.85 -4.77 -14.37
CA PHE A 124 -2.56 -3.39 -14.74
C PHE A 124 -1.29 -3.22 -15.57
N SER A 125 -1.16 -2.04 -16.19
CA SER A 125 0.06 -1.62 -16.87
C SER A 125 0.44 -0.18 -16.48
N ILE A 126 1.73 0.13 -16.48
CA ILE A 126 2.24 1.45 -16.06
C ILE A 126 2.17 2.41 -17.26
N ILE A 127 1.68 3.62 -17.02
CA ILE A 127 1.51 4.64 -18.08
C ILE A 127 2.44 5.84 -17.87
N ASN A 128 2.59 6.35 -16.64
CA ASN A 128 3.45 7.48 -16.33
C ASN A 128 4.02 7.39 -14.91
N LYS A 129 5.35 7.45 -14.81
CA LYS A 129 6.11 7.35 -13.56
C LYS A 129 6.05 8.60 -12.68
N ASP A 130 5.94 9.80 -13.27
CA ASP A 130 6.01 11.05 -12.51
C ASP A 130 4.78 11.28 -11.65
N ASN A 131 3.67 10.64 -12.02
CA ASN A 131 2.38 10.76 -11.35
C ASN A 131 1.87 9.42 -10.78
N PHE A 132 2.68 8.36 -10.76
CA PHE A 132 2.25 7.02 -10.33
C PHE A 132 0.96 6.57 -11.01
N VAL A 133 0.90 6.73 -12.34
CA VAL A 133 -0.33 6.51 -13.11
C VAL A 133 -0.32 5.14 -13.79
N ILE A 134 -1.33 4.32 -13.50
CA ILE A 134 -1.53 3.00 -14.11
C ILE A 134 -2.83 2.89 -14.92
N HIS A 135 -2.87 1.93 -15.83
CA HIS A 135 -4.05 1.46 -16.55
C HIS A 135 -4.50 0.14 -15.94
N ILE A 136 -5.64 0.10 -15.27
CA ILE A 136 -6.25 -1.16 -14.81
C ILE A 136 -7.03 -1.76 -15.97
N LYS A 137 -6.80 -3.05 -16.26
CA LYS A 137 -7.59 -3.78 -17.24
C LYS A 137 -8.91 -4.19 -16.57
N LEU A 138 -10.01 -3.60 -17.03
CA LEU A 138 -11.36 -3.95 -16.59
C LEU A 138 -11.95 -4.98 -17.56
N ASP A 139 -12.70 -5.96 -17.03
CA ASP A 139 -13.24 -7.12 -17.79
C ASP A 139 -14.08 -6.74 -19.03
N ASP A 140 -14.54 -5.48 -19.14
CA ASP A 140 -15.36 -4.97 -20.25
C ASP A 140 -14.58 -4.34 -21.42
N ASP A 141 -13.23 -4.37 -21.41
CA ASP A 141 -12.41 -3.80 -22.49
C ASP A 141 -12.35 -4.70 -23.74
N ASN A 142 -13.52 -5.03 -24.30
CA ASN A 142 -13.70 -5.67 -25.60
C ASN A 142 -13.54 -4.70 -26.79
N ASN A 143 -13.06 -3.47 -26.57
CA ASN A 143 -12.77 -2.55 -27.65
C ASN A 143 -11.36 -2.76 -28.19
N ASN A 144 -11.28 -3.71 -29.14
CA ASN A 144 -10.23 -3.79 -30.13
C ASN A 144 -10.03 -2.42 -30.82
N ASN A 145 -9.03 -1.67 -30.39
CA ASN A 145 -8.35 -0.70 -31.24
C ASN A 145 -6.85 -0.83 -31.02
N ASN A 146 -6.28 -1.85 -31.68
CA ASN A 146 -4.87 -1.85 -32.01
C ASN A 146 -4.57 -0.58 -32.81
N ASN A 147 -3.55 0.18 -32.38
CA ASN A 147 -2.41 0.53 -33.23
C ASN A 147 -1.34 1.29 -32.41
N ASN A 148 -0.15 0.69 -32.33
CA ASN A 148 1.13 1.28 -31.92
C ASN A 148 1.28 1.74 -30.46
N LYS A 149 1.27 0.82 -29.50
CA LYS A 149 1.98 1.02 -28.24
C LYS A 149 2.90 -0.15 -27.99
N GLU A 150 4.10 0.15 -27.48
CA GLU A 150 4.96 -0.83 -26.81
C GLU A 150 4.07 -1.80 -26.03
N GLN A 151 4.34 -3.11 -26.13
CA GLN A 151 3.61 -4.09 -25.32
C GLN A 151 3.91 -3.78 -23.86
N ASN A 152 3.11 -2.90 -23.25
CA ASN A 152 3.22 -2.61 -21.84
C ASN A 152 3.00 -3.93 -21.12
N LYS A 153 4.03 -4.38 -20.41
CA LYS A 153 3.98 -5.62 -19.64
C LYS A 153 2.80 -5.56 -18.68
N LEU A 154 1.98 -6.60 -18.69
CA LEU A 154 0.86 -6.76 -17.78
C LEU A 154 1.41 -7.26 -16.44
N LEU A 155 1.00 -6.62 -15.35
CA LEU A 155 1.35 -6.96 -13.99
C LEU A 155 0.10 -7.30 -13.20
N SER A 156 0.24 -8.14 -12.17
CA SER A 156 -0.83 -8.49 -11.25
C SER A 156 -0.54 -7.91 -9.87
N ALA A 157 -1.57 -7.41 -9.19
CA ALA A 157 -1.46 -6.93 -7.83
C ALA A 157 -2.79 -7.08 -7.08
N ASN A 158 -2.74 -7.09 -5.75
CA ASN A 158 -3.95 -6.98 -4.94
C ASN A 158 -4.13 -5.53 -4.49
N ILE A 159 -5.36 -5.02 -4.52
CA ILE A 159 -5.66 -3.72 -3.92
C ILE A 159 -5.66 -3.88 -2.40
N SER A 160 -4.77 -3.17 -1.71
CA SER A 160 -4.60 -3.22 -0.25
C SER A 160 -5.41 -2.14 0.47
N ALA A 161 -5.56 -0.96 -0.13
CA ALA A 161 -6.33 0.15 0.42
C ALA A 161 -6.77 1.13 -0.66
N ILE A 162 -7.73 1.98 -0.31
CA ILE A 162 -8.25 3.07 -1.14
C ILE A 162 -8.40 4.30 -0.24
N ASP A 163 -8.01 5.47 -0.75
CA ASP A 163 -8.33 6.79 -0.18
C ASP A 163 -9.09 7.66 -1.20
N GLU A 164 -9.32 8.94 -0.88
CA GLU A 164 -10.07 9.86 -1.74
C GLU A 164 -9.54 9.96 -3.19
N ASN A 165 -8.23 9.84 -3.41
CA ASN A 165 -7.61 10.01 -4.73
C ASN A 165 -6.61 8.92 -5.11
N PHE A 166 -6.22 8.06 -4.16
CA PHE A 166 -5.24 7.01 -4.36
C PHE A 166 -5.85 5.64 -4.09
N PHE A 167 -5.30 4.64 -4.75
CA PHE A 167 -5.41 3.26 -4.30
C PHE A 167 -4.01 2.69 -4.16
N TYR A 168 -3.91 1.72 -3.28
CA TYR A 168 -2.65 1.13 -2.88
C TYR A 168 -2.67 -0.34 -3.27
N ILE A 169 -1.54 -0.84 -3.75
CA ILE A 169 -1.45 -2.21 -4.23
C ILE A 169 -0.24 -2.95 -3.64
N HIS A 170 -0.41 -4.26 -3.48
CA HIS A 170 0.68 -5.22 -3.29
C HIS A 170 0.98 -5.89 -4.62
N ILE A 171 2.17 -5.63 -5.16
CA ILE A 171 2.55 -6.24 -6.44
C ILE A 171 2.84 -7.72 -6.20
N LEU A 172 2.18 -8.57 -6.98
CA LEU A 172 2.36 -10.01 -6.91
C LEU A 172 3.39 -10.46 -7.95
N PRO A 173 4.22 -11.48 -7.63
CA PRO A 173 4.95 -12.20 -8.65
C PRO A 173 3.98 -12.80 -9.68
N ASP A 174 4.21 -12.51 -10.96
CA ASP A 174 3.59 -13.27 -12.05
C ASP A 174 4.20 -14.68 -12.04
N ASP A 175 3.47 -15.69 -12.49
CA ASP A 175 3.86 -17.11 -12.47
C ASP A 175 5.21 -17.38 -13.20
N ASN A 176 5.70 -16.41 -13.97
CA ASN A 176 6.98 -16.45 -14.68
C ASN A 176 8.01 -15.38 -14.24
N LEU A 177 7.72 -14.55 -13.23
CA LEU A 177 8.59 -13.46 -12.78
C LEU A 177 8.72 -13.44 -11.26
N ASN A 178 9.96 -13.45 -10.80
CA ASN A 178 10.31 -13.35 -9.38
C ASN A 178 10.09 -11.90 -8.90
N VAL A 179 9.83 -11.63 -7.61
CA VAL A 179 9.60 -10.24 -7.15
C VAL A 179 10.83 -9.39 -7.37
N CYS A 180 12.04 -9.91 -7.17
CA CYS A 180 13.28 -9.20 -7.53
C CYS A 180 13.29 -8.73 -8.99
N GLU A 181 12.78 -9.53 -9.93
CA GLU A 181 12.72 -9.14 -11.35
C GLU A 181 11.59 -8.14 -11.65
N ILE A 182 10.53 -8.15 -10.83
CA ILE A 182 9.45 -7.15 -10.91
C ILE A 182 9.94 -5.83 -10.35
N GLU A 183 10.59 -5.83 -9.18
CA GLU A 183 11.24 -4.66 -8.61
C GLU A 183 12.32 -4.12 -9.55
N GLU A 184 13.17 -4.97 -10.11
CA GLU A 184 14.14 -4.57 -11.13
C GLU A 184 13.47 -4.07 -12.40
N TYR A 185 12.35 -4.66 -12.84
CA TYR A 185 11.60 -4.17 -14.00
C TYR A 185 11.03 -2.78 -13.74
N LEU A 186 10.42 -2.59 -12.57
CA LEU A 186 9.99 -1.28 -12.08
C LEU A 186 11.19 -0.34 -12.09
N LEU A 187 12.28 -0.66 -11.38
CA LEU A 187 13.51 0.12 -11.24
C LEU A 187 14.23 0.44 -12.56
N ALA A 188 14.28 -0.50 -13.50
CA ALA A 188 14.95 -0.36 -14.79
C ALA A 188 14.13 0.48 -15.78
N TYR A 189 12.80 0.39 -15.72
CA TYR A 189 11.91 1.30 -16.44
C TYR A 189 12.04 2.76 -15.92
N TYR A 190 12.70 2.96 -14.77
CA TYR A 190 12.91 4.28 -14.16
C TYR A 190 14.21 5.00 -14.57
N LYS A 191 15.19 4.34 -15.21
CA LYS A 191 16.42 4.98 -15.74
C LYS A 191 16.22 5.49 -17.17
#